data_AF-A0A7S2NB48-F1
#
_entry.id   AF-A0A7S2NB48-F1
#
_cell.length_a   1.000
_cell.length_b   1.000
_cell.length_c   1.000
_cell.angle_alpha   90.00
_cell.angle_beta   90.00
_cell.angle_gamma   90.00
#
_symmetry.space_group_name_H-M   'P 1'
#
loop_
_entity.id
_entity.type
_entity.pdbx_description
1 polymer ?
#
loop_
_entity_poly.entity_id
_entity_poly.type
_entity_poly.pdbx_seq_one_letter_code
_entity_poly.pdbx_strand_id
1 'polypeptide(L)'
;KHNTKESAWVVLHGQVYDLTGFLQDHPGGEQVILDWAGKDATKFWSAIHKKEWIKEYTKPEWCLGPLGPEPQGADSAKVKELEGELKALKAELARMTAIPTKPSDGLVAAMGVAKQAAAAPPAAATPPSMAEGEAPPPKLKLGGRRIVVIGHGPVGHDFLVKLVGMVGDGALEIMVLGEEPRMAY
;
A
#
# COMPACT_ATOMS: atom_id res chain seq x y z
N LYS A 1 -16.83 -2.89 -15.85
CA LYS A 1 -17.28 -2.17 -17.06
C LYS A 1 -17.57 -0.73 -16.65
N HIS A 2 -17.47 0.25 -17.55
CA HIS A 2 -17.66 1.69 -17.26
C HIS A 2 -16.66 2.26 -16.23
N ASN A 3 -15.37 2.04 -16.48
CA ASN A 3 -14.25 2.44 -15.64
C ASN A 3 -13.18 3.24 -16.42
N THR A 4 -13.56 3.91 -17.52
CA THR A 4 -12.64 4.70 -18.36
C THR A 4 -13.12 6.14 -18.46
N LYS A 5 -12.27 7.03 -19.00
CA LYS A 5 -12.62 8.44 -19.19
C LYS A 5 -13.77 8.66 -20.16
N GLU A 6 -13.93 7.79 -21.15
CA GLU A 6 -15.05 7.84 -22.09
C GLU A 6 -16.31 7.15 -21.56
N SER A 7 -16.21 6.44 -20.43
CA SER A 7 -17.34 5.76 -19.80
C SER A 7 -17.08 5.56 -18.31
N ALA A 8 -17.45 6.55 -17.51
CA ALA A 8 -17.22 6.60 -16.07
C ALA A 8 -18.54 6.57 -15.30
N TRP A 9 -18.95 5.37 -14.87
CA TRP A 9 -20.17 5.21 -14.08
C TRP A 9 -19.85 5.01 -12.61
N VAL A 10 -20.62 5.61 -11.72
CA VAL A 10 -20.41 5.49 -10.27
C VAL A 10 -21.73 5.20 -9.59
N VAL A 11 -21.70 4.34 -8.57
CA VAL A 11 -22.88 4.12 -7.73
C VAL A 11 -22.83 5.07 -6.52
N LEU A 12 -23.91 5.83 -6.34
CA LEU A 12 -24.13 6.73 -5.20
C LEU A 12 -25.51 6.46 -4.60
N HIS A 13 -25.54 6.07 -3.33
CA HIS A 13 -26.77 5.76 -2.58
C HIS A 13 -27.68 4.75 -3.29
N GLY A 14 -27.09 3.71 -3.91
CA GLY A 14 -27.84 2.68 -4.61
C GLY A 14 -28.39 3.10 -5.98
N GLN A 15 -28.05 4.29 -6.47
CA GLN A 15 -28.36 4.76 -7.82
C GLN A 15 -27.08 4.80 -8.66
N VAL A 16 -27.19 4.44 -9.93
CA VAL A 16 -26.09 4.47 -10.91
C VAL A 16 -26.13 5.80 -11.64
N TYR A 17 -24.99 6.50 -11.64
CA TYR A 17 -24.80 7.77 -12.32
C TYR A 17 -23.74 7.65 -13.41
N ASP A 18 -24.05 8.17 -14.60
CA ASP A 18 -23.07 8.39 -15.65
C ASP A 18 -22.40 9.76 -15.45
N LEU A 19 -21.16 9.75 -14.96
CA LEU A 19 -20.40 10.96 -14.67
C LEU A 19 -19.39 11.29 -15.78
N THR A 20 -19.45 10.62 -16.93
CA THR A 20 -18.52 10.83 -18.05
C THR A 20 -18.47 12.29 -18.47
N GLY A 21 -19.63 12.96 -18.57
CA GLY A 21 -19.72 14.38 -18.91
C GLY A 21 -19.34 15.34 -17.78
N PHE A 22 -19.26 14.86 -16.53
CA PHE A 22 -19.00 15.67 -15.35
C PHE A 22 -17.52 15.68 -14.93
N LEU A 23 -16.69 14.80 -15.52
CA LEU A 23 -15.30 14.60 -15.10
C LEU A 23 -14.50 15.91 -15.01
N GLN A 24 -14.63 16.78 -16.02
CA GLN A 24 -13.88 18.04 -16.11
C GLN A 24 -14.46 19.15 -15.22
N ASP A 25 -15.76 19.06 -14.90
CA ASP A 25 -16.46 20.04 -14.07
C ASP A 25 -16.39 19.70 -12.58
N HIS A 26 -15.82 18.56 -12.22
CA HIS A 26 -15.72 18.12 -10.84
C HIS A 26 -14.70 18.96 -10.04
N PRO A 27 -15.10 19.67 -8.96
CA PRO A 27 -14.19 20.52 -8.18
C PRO A 27 -13.04 19.76 -7.48
N GLY A 28 -13.21 18.46 -7.25
CA GLY A 28 -12.16 17.58 -6.73
C GLY A 28 -11.20 17.02 -7.78
N GLY A 29 -11.39 17.39 -9.05
CA GLY A 29 -10.66 16.87 -10.21
C GLY A 29 -11.25 15.59 -10.81
N GLU A 30 -10.92 15.31 -12.07
CA GLU A 30 -11.44 14.12 -12.79
C GLU A 30 -10.92 12.80 -12.21
N GLN A 31 -9.69 12.80 -11.68
CA GLN A 31 -8.98 11.60 -11.27
C GLN A 31 -9.71 10.85 -10.15
N VAL A 32 -10.27 11.59 -9.18
CA VAL A 32 -11.00 10.97 -8.07
C VAL A 32 -12.29 10.29 -8.52
N ILE A 33 -12.94 10.76 -9.58
CA ILE A 33 -14.10 10.06 -10.14
C ILE A 33 -13.64 8.79 -10.85
N LEU A 34 -12.53 8.86 -11.61
CA LEU A 34 -11.97 7.73 -12.34
C LEU A 34 -11.51 6.59 -11.41
N ASP A 35 -10.92 6.91 -10.25
CA ASP A 35 -10.51 5.92 -9.25
C ASP A 35 -11.70 5.09 -8.72
N TRP A 36 -12.88 5.70 -8.72
CA TRP A 36 -14.15 5.11 -8.29
C TRP A 36 -15.06 4.69 -9.45
N ALA A 37 -14.64 4.88 -10.70
CA ALA A 37 -15.42 4.50 -11.86
C ALA A 37 -15.60 2.97 -11.90
N GLY A 38 -16.83 2.54 -12.16
CA GLY A 38 -17.29 1.16 -12.09
C GLY A 38 -17.49 0.62 -10.66
N LYS A 39 -17.43 1.46 -9.62
CA LYS A 39 -17.53 1.06 -8.22
C LYS A 39 -18.62 1.83 -7.47
N ASP A 40 -18.95 1.34 -6.27
CA ASP A 40 -19.76 2.06 -5.30
C ASP A 40 -18.90 3.04 -4.50
N ALA A 41 -19.14 4.33 -4.72
CA ALA A 41 -18.44 5.41 -4.05
C ALA A 41 -19.26 6.02 -2.91
N THR A 42 -20.43 5.46 -2.56
CA THR A 42 -21.37 6.04 -1.59
C THR A 42 -20.70 6.42 -0.27
N LYS A 43 -19.86 5.54 0.28
CA LYS A 43 -19.15 5.80 1.54
C LYS A 43 -18.15 6.94 1.43
N PHE A 44 -17.35 6.93 0.37
CA PHE A 44 -16.35 7.96 0.12
C PHE A 44 -17.02 9.31 -0.12
N TRP A 45 -18.02 9.33 -0.99
CA TRP A 45 -18.81 10.51 -1.31
C TRP A 45 -19.48 11.08 -0.05
N SER A 46 -20.09 10.26 0.81
CA SER A 46 -20.80 10.72 2.02
C SER A 46 -19.87 11.28 3.10
N ALA A 47 -18.58 10.95 3.04
CA ALA A 47 -17.59 11.46 3.99
C ALA A 47 -17.17 12.90 3.70
N ILE A 48 -17.35 13.37 2.46
CA ILE A 48 -16.82 14.66 1.99
C ILE A 48 -17.87 15.54 1.28
N HIS A 49 -19.07 15.03 1.01
CA HIS A 49 -20.14 15.76 0.31
C HIS A 49 -21.51 15.65 1.02
N LYS A 50 -22.34 16.69 0.85
CA LYS A 50 -23.74 16.75 1.34
C LYS A 50 -24.72 16.15 0.34
N LYS A 51 -25.74 15.41 0.81
CA LYS A 51 -26.59 14.55 -0.06
C LYS A 51 -27.35 15.33 -1.12
N GLU A 52 -27.61 16.58 -0.79
CA GLU A 52 -28.30 17.56 -1.62
C GLU A 52 -27.50 17.90 -2.88
N TRP A 53 -26.15 17.87 -2.81
CA TRP A 53 -25.27 18.22 -3.93
C TRP A 53 -25.41 17.29 -5.13
N ILE A 54 -25.86 16.04 -4.91
CA ILE A 54 -26.13 15.14 -6.04
C ILE A 54 -27.19 15.75 -6.96
N LYS A 55 -28.27 16.34 -6.41
CA LYS A 55 -29.33 16.93 -7.23
C LYS A 55 -28.94 18.26 -7.88
N GLU A 56 -27.97 18.95 -7.28
CA GLU A 56 -27.52 20.27 -7.72
C GLU A 56 -26.48 20.18 -8.84
N TYR A 57 -25.53 19.25 -8.71
CA TYR A 57 -24.40 19.11 -9.64
C TYR A 57 -24.57 17.99 -10.68
N THR A 58 -25.50 17.05 -10.46
CA THR A 58 -25.81 16.02 -11.45
C THR A 58 -27.11 16.33 -12.16
N LYS A 59 -27.13 16.11 -13.48
CA LYS A 59 -28.35 16.23 -14.27
C LYS A 59 -29.21 14.97 -14.07
N PRO A 60 -30.55 15.09 -14.08
CA PRO A 60 -31.44 13.95 -13.93
C PRO A 60 -31.26 12.89 -15.04
N GLU A 61 -30.84 13.31 -16.24
CA GLU A 61 -30.49 12.43 -17.36
C GLU A 61 -29.26 11.55 -17.12
N TRP A 62 -28.38 11.93 -16.19
CA TRP A 62 -27.21 11.14 -15.82
C TRP A 62 -27.53 10.05 -14.81
N CYS A 63 -28.70 10.11 -14.16
CA CYS A 63 -29.16 9.06 -13.28
C CYS A 63 -29.76 7.92 -14.11
N LEU A 64 -28.96 6.87 -14.35
CA LEU A 64 -29.38 5.69 -15.11
C LEU A 64 -30.44 4.86 -14.36
N GLY A 65 -30.53 5.03 -13.03
CA GLY A 65 -31.54 4.41 -12.19
C GLY A 65 -30.95 3.62 -11.03
N PRO A 66 -31.76 2.77 -10.38
CA PRO A 66 -31.30 1.94 -9.27
C PRO A 66 -30.28 0.91 -9.73
N LEU A 67 -29.30 0.64 -8.87
CA LEU A 67 -28.36 -0.45 -9.06
C LEU A 67 -29.16 -1.77 -9.12
N GLY A 68 -28.99 -2.50 -10.22
CA GLY A 68 -29.61 -3.81 -10.39
C GLY A 68 -29.13 -4.82 -9.34
N PRO A 69 -29.81 -5.98 -9.23
CA PRO A 69 -29.31 -7.07 -8.39
C PRO A 69 -27.87 -7.38 -8.79
N GLU A 70 -27.01 -7.58 -7.80
CA GLU A 70 -25.60 -7.90 -8.03
C GLU A 70 -25.53 -9.06 -9.04
N PRO A 71 -24.77 -8.91 -10.14
CA PRO A 71 -24.65 -9.98 -11.10
C PRO A 71 -24.10 -11.20 -10.36
N GLN A 72 -24.90 -12.26 -10.30
CA GLN A 72 -24.50 -13.54 -9.72
C GLN A 72 -23.35 -14.10 -10.57
N GLY A 73 -22.13 -13.70 -10.23
CA GLY A 73 -20.90 -14.17 -10.85
C GLY A 73 -20.73 -13.74 -12.31
N ALA A 74 -19.81 -12.80 -12.54
CA ALA A 74 -18.78 -13.13 -13.51
C ALA A 74 -18.02 -14.34 -12.92
N ASP A 75 -18.49 -15.55 -13.25
CA ASP A 75 -18.04 -16.86 -12.80
C ASP A 75 -17.20 -16.84 -11.51
N SER A 76 -17.86 -16.81 -10.34
CA SER A 76 -17.16 -17.00 -9.04
C SER A 76 -16.27 -18.26 -9.05
N ALA A 77 -16.63 -19.26 -9.85
CA ALA A 77 -15.81 -20.43 -10.16
C ALA A 77 -14.51 -20.08 -10.91
N LYS A 78 -14.58 -19.27 -11.96
CA LYS A 78 -13.41 -18.82 -12.76
C LYS A 78 -12.47 -17.95 -11.93
N VAL A 79 -13.01 -17.09 -11.07
CA VAL A 79 -12.20 -16.27 -10.15
C VAL A 79 -11.44 -17.17 -9.16
N LYS A 80 -12.10 -18.17 -8.58
CA LYS A 80 -11.44 -19.14 -7.68
C LYS A 80 -10.41 -20.01 -8.39
N GLU A 81 -10.67 -20.39 -9.64
CA GLU A 81 -9.74 -21.15 -10.48
C GLU A 81 -8.48 -20.33 -10.77
N LEU A 82 -8.64 -19.09 -11.25
CA LEU A 82 -7.53 -18.16 -11.52
C LEU A 82 -6.73 -17.82 -10.24
N GLU A 83 -7.39 -17.70 -9.09
CA GLU A 83 -6.72 -17.52 -7.80
C GLU A 83 -5.87 -18.75 -7.41
N GLY A 84 -6.38 -19.95 -7.67
CA GLY A 84 -5.66 -21.20 -7.49
C GLY A 84 -4.41 -21.29 -8.38
N GLU A 85 -4.57 -20.97 -9.67
CA GLU A 85 -3.48 -20.92 -10.64
C GLU A 85 -2.43 -19.87 -10.27
N LEU A 86 -2.84 -18.67 -9.84
CA LEU A 86 -1.93 -17.61 -9.40
C LEU A 86 -1.13 -18.02 -8.16
N LYS A 87 -1.76 -18.74 -7.23
CA LYS A 87 -1.09 -19.27 -6.04
C LYS A 87 -0.06 -20.33 -6.42
N ALA A 88 -0.38 -21.21 -7.37
CA ALA A 88 0.55 -22.23 -7.87
C ALA A 88 1.76 -21.60 -8.58
N LEU A 89 1.53 -20.63 -9.47
CA LEU A 89 2.61 -19.90 -10.13
C LEU A 89 3.50 -19.14 -9.13
N LYS A 90 2.91 -18.50 -8.11
CA LYS A 90 3.68 -17.82 -7.06
C LYS A 90 4.52 -18.81 -6.24
N ALA A 91 3.97 -19.98 -5.92
CA ALA A 91 4.72 -21.01 -5.20
C ALA A 91 5.91 -21.54 -6.03
N GLU A 92 5.72 -21.73 -7.33
CA GLU A 92 6.79 -22.20 -8.20
C GLU A 92 7.88 -21.13 -8.42
N LEU A 93 7.49 -19.87 -8.57
CA LEU A 93 8.43 -18.76 -8.62
C LEU A 93 9.26 -18.67 -7.33
N ALA A 94 8.63 -18.87 -6.16
CA ALA A 94 9.33 -18.89 -4.88
C ALA A 94 10.34 -20.06 -4.78
N ARG A 95 10.05 -21.21 -5.41
CA ARG A 95 10.98 -22.36 -5.46
C ARG A 95 12.16 -22.11 -6.38
N MET A 96 11.93 -21.55 -7.57
CA MET A 96 12.99 -21.23 -8.53
C MET A 96 13.91 -20.10 -8.07
N THR A 97 13.39 -19.19 -7.23
CA THR A 97 14.16 -18.05 -6.69
C THR A 97 14.79 -18.34 -5.32
N ALA A 98 14.52 -19.51 -4.74
CA ALA A 98 15.16 -19.92 -3.49
C ALA A 98 16.62 -20.32 -3.76
N ILE A 99 17.55 -19.47 -3.32
CA ILE A 99 18.98 -19.79 -3.28
C ILE A 99 19.16 -20.93 -2.26
N PRO A 100 19.69 -22.11 -2.63
CA PRO A 100 19.93 -23.18 -1.68
C PRO A 100 21.08 -22.79 -0.75
N THR A 101 20.76 -22.36 0.47
CA THR A 101 21.75 -21.97 1.50
C THR A 101 22.27 -23.17 2.30
N LYS A 102 22.12 -24.40 1.81
CA LYS A 102 22.59 -25.58 2.55
C LYS A 102 24.12 -25.63 2.47
N PRO A 103 24.87 -25.48 3.59
CA PRO A 103 26.31 -25.60 3.56
C PRO A 103 26.67 -27.03 3.13
N SER A 104 27.56 -27.14 2.14
CA SER A 104 28.06 -28.43 1.66
C SER A 104 28.71 -29.22 2.81
N ASP A 105 28.62 -30.56 2.80
CA ASP A 105 29.26 -31.44 3.79
C ASP A 105 30.75 -31.13 4.03
N GLY A 106 31.46 -30.65 3.00
CA GLY A 106 32.84 -30.19 3.12
C GLY A 106 33.05 -28.99 4.05
N LEU A 107 32.06 -28.10 4.17
CA LEU A 107 32.11 -26.93 5.07
C LEU A 107 31.79 -27.32 6.52
N VAL A 108 30.93 -28.32 6.73
CA VAL A 108 30.61 -28.88 8.05
C VAL A 108 31.82 -29.67 8.59
N ALA A 109 32.52 -30.41 7.74
CA ALA A 109 33.74 -31.12 8.10
C ALA A 109 34.90 -30.17 8.46
N ALA A 110 35.05 -29.04 7.75
CA ALA A 110 36.08 -28.04 8.04
C ALA A 110 35.90 -27.35 9.41
N MET A 111 34.65 -27.15 9.85
CA MET A 111 34.34 -26.59 11.18
C MET A 111 34.59 -27.60 12.33
N GLY A 112 34.71 -28.89 12.05
CA GLY A 112 34.92 -29.94 13.05
C GLY A 112 36.38 -30.14 13.51
N VAL A 113 37.37 -29.54 12.83
CA VAL A 113 38.81 -29.79 13.12
C VAL A 113 39.39 -28.84 14.18
N ALA A 114 38.63 -27.87 14.70
CA ALA A 114 39.11 -26.87 15.66
C ALA A 114 39.01 -27.28 17.16
N LYS A 115 38.91 -28.58 17.48
CA LYS A 115 38.71 -29.04 18.87
C LYS A 115 39.70 -30.12 19.32
N GLN A 116 40.99 -29.79 19.43
CA GLN A 116 41.87 -30.43 20.41
C GLN A 116 43.15 -29.62 20.74
N ALA A 117 43.10 -28.88 21.86
CA ALA A 117 44.19 -28.46 22.77
C ALA A 117 43.63 -27.32 23.65
N ALA A 118 43.83 -27.16 24.95
CA ALA A 118 44.32 -27.96 26.08
C ALA A 118 43.92 -27.21 27.37
N ALA A 119 43.50 -27.96 28.40
CA ALA A 119 43.56 -27.78 29.87
C ALA A 119 43.46 -26.38 30.61
N ALA A 120 42.34 -26.20 31.35
CA ALA A 120 42.16 -25.92 32.82
C ALA A 120 42.80 -24.67 33.55
N PRO A 121 42.40 -24.29 34.80
CA PRO A 121 41.42 -23.22 35.18
C PRO A 121 42.01 -22.16 36.20
N PRO A 122 41.30 -21.15 36.80
CA PRO A 122 40.13 -21.22 37.72
C PRO A 122 39.00 -20.19 37.40
N ALA A 123 37.70 -20.51 37.50
CA ALA A 123 36.81 -20.61 38.68
C ALA A 123 36.32 -19.26 39.27
N ALA A 124 34.97 -19.16 39.33
CA ALA A 124 34.05 -18.23 40.05
C ALA A 124 33.75 -16.84 39.43
N ALA A 125 32.52 -16.35 39.26
CA ALA A 125 31.15 -16.89 39.41
C ALA A 125 30.12 -15.94 38.71
N THR A 126 29.25 -16.52 37.85
CA THR A 126 27.80 -16.27 37.49
C THR A 126 27.09 -14.89 37.60
N PRO A 127 25.94 -14.66 36.89
CA PRO A 127 25.47 -15.15 35.57
C PRO A 127 24.85 -14.04 34.64
N PRO A 128 24.50 -14.34 33.37
CA PRO A 128 23.84 -13.43 32.43
C PRO A 128 22.32 -13.70 32.28
N SER A 129 21.56 -12.66 31.92
CA SER A 129 20.13 -12.73 31.56
C SER A 129 19.92 -12.24 30.12
N MET A 130 19.37 -13.14 29.29
CA MET A 130 18.44 -12.97 28.17
C MET A 130 18.39 -11.62 27.40
N ALA A 131 18.59 -11.65 26.08
CA ALA A 131 17.60 -11.16 25.09
C ALA A 131 18.14 -11.21 23.65
N GLU A 132 17.27 -11.67 22.75
CA GLU A 132 17.34 -11.59 21.30
C GLU A 132 17.46 -10.15 20.78
N GLY A 133 17.98 -9.98 19.56
CA GLY A 133 18.04 -8.67 18.89
C GLY A 133 18.40 -8.80 17.42
N GLU A 134 17.36 -8.95 16.60
CA GLU A 134 17.36 -8.81 15.14
C GLU A 134 18.12 -7.54 14.69
N ALA A 135 19.00 -7.69 13.70
CA ALA A 135 19.83 -6.59 13.21
C ALA A 135 18.99 -5.51 12.49
N PRO A 136 19.24 -4.21 12.72
CA PRO A 136 18.49 -3.12 12.11
C PRO A 136 18.76 -3.01 10.59
N PRO A 137 17.79 -2.53 9.79
CA PRO A 137 17.95 -2.35 8.35
C PRO A 137 19.08 -1.36 8.02
N PRO A 138 19.73 -1.51 6.86
CA PRO A 138 20.88 -0.69 6.49
C PRO A 138 20.48 0.79 6.29
N LYS A 139 21.14 1.67 7.04
CA LYS A 139 20.96 3.14 6.93
C LYS A 139 21.51 3.63 5.59
N LEU A 140 20.64 4.14 4.72
CA LEU A 140 21.04 4.81 3.47
C LEU A 140 21.68 6.16 3.79
N LYS A 141 22.99 6.31 3.53
CA LYS A 141 23.68 7.61 3.63
C LYS A 141 23.37 8.47 2.39
N LEU A 142 22.28 9.23 2.44
CA LEU A 142 21.99 10.25 1.44
C LEU A 142 22.75 11.54 1.82
N GLY A 143 23.91 11.76 1.19
CA GLY A 143 24.66 13.01 1.36
C GLY A 143 23.86 14.21 0.83
N GLY A 144 23.38 15.08 1.73
CA GLY A 144 23.00 16.47 1.46
C GLY A 144 21.88 16.73 0.45
N ARG A 145 20.98 15.77 0.21
CA ARG A 145 19.86 15.96 -0.74
C ARG A 145 18.62 16.52 -0.03
N ARG A 146 18.17 17.69 -0.46
CA ARG A 146 16.89 18.31 -0.06
C ARG A 146 15.72 17.52 -0.65
N ILE A 147 14.72 17.19 0.17
CA ILE A 147 13.49 16.52 -0.26
C ILE A 147 12.33 17.50 -0.06
N VAL A 148 11.65 17.82 -1.16
CA VAL A 148 10.44 18.65 -1.15
C VAL A 148 9.24 17.72 -1.19
N VAL A 149 8.40 17.77 -0.17
CA VAL A 149 7.15 16.99 -0.10
C VAL A 149 5.99 17.95 -0.36
N ILE A 150 5.25 17.69 -1.44
CA ILE A 150 4.10 18.48 -1.86
C ILE A 150 2.84 17.73 -1.40
N GLY A 151 2.08 18.34 -0.48
CA GLY A 151 0.82 17.80 0.06
C GLY A 151 0.99 16.89 1.30
N HIS A 152 0.44 17.34 2.44
CA HIS A 152 0.34 16.53 3.66
C HIS A 152 -1.06 15.90 3.76
N GLY A 153 -1.28 14.77 3.08
CA GLY A 153 -2.40 13.87 3.38
C GLY A 153 -2.02 12.81 4.44
N PRO A 154 -2.97 11.98 4.92
CA PRO A 154 -2.67 10.88 5.85
C PRO A 154 -1.57 9.92 5.34
N VAL A 155 -1.51 9.75 4.02
CA VAL A 155 -0.48 8.96 3.33
C VAL A 155 0.89 9.64 3.37
N GLY A 156 0.94 10.97 3.26
CA GLY A 156 2.18 11.74 3.31
C GLY A 156 2.80 11.77 4.71
N HIS A 157 1.97 11.77 5.76
CA HIS A 157 2.44 11.71 7.14
C HIS A 157 3.16 10.39 7.45
N ASP A 158 2.55 9.26 7.08
CA ASP A 158 3.15 7.93 7.29
C ASP A 158 4.47 7.76 6.51
N PHE A 159 4.52 8.32 5.29
CA PHE A 159 5.74 8.34 4.49
C PHE A 159 6.87 9.13 5.16
N LEU A 160 6.58 10.32 5.71
CA LEU A 160 7.57 11.15 6.41
C LEU A 160 8.10 10.48 7.67
N VAL A 161 7.22 9.87 8.48
CA VAL A 161 7.62 9.16 9.71
C VAL A 161 8.55 7.99 9.38
N LYS A 162 8.24 7.22 8.33
CA LYS A 162 9.11 6.13 7.87
C LYS A 162 10.45 6.63 7.35
N LEU A 163 10.44 7.71 6.57
CA LEU A 163 11.64 8.30 5.99
C LEU A 163 12.60 8.80 7.07
N VAL A 164 12.08 9.53 8.07
CA VAL A 164 12.85 10.01 9.23
C VAL A 164 13.37 8.82 10.05
N GLY A 165 12.55 7.80 10.28
CA GLY A 165 12.97 6.59 11.00
C GLY A 165 14.07 5.80 10.30
N MET A 166 14.12 5.82 8.97
CA MET A 166 15.13 5.11 8.18
C MET A 166 16.45 5.87 8.08
N VAL A 167 16.41 7.21 8.01
CA VAL A 167 17.58 8.05 7.73
C VAL A 167 18.17 8.67 9.01
N GLY A 168 17.39 8.74 10.09
CA GLY A 168 17.77 9.32 11.37
C GLY A 168 17.53 10.83 11.43
N ASP A 169 17.16 11.33 12.61
CA ASP A 169 16.90 12.75 12.84
C ASP A 169 18.10 13.61 12.44
N GLY A 170 17.86 14.63 11.60
CA GLY A 170 18.87 15.62 11.19
C GLY A 170 19.66 15.30 9.92
N ALA A 171 19.45 14.15 9.28
CA ALA A 171 20.12 13.79 8.02
C ALA A 171 19.34 14.23 6.75
N LEU A 172 18.11 14.73 6.88
CA LEU A 172 17.28 15.21 5.78
C LEU A 172 16.77 16.63 6.06
N GLU A 173 16.90 17.52 5.08
CA GLU A 173 16.22 18.81 5.06
C GLU A 173 14.89 18.62 4.30
N ILE A 174 13.80 18.53 5.06
CA ILE A 174 12.45 18.28 4.54
C ILE A 174 11.69 19.61 4.48
N MET A 175 11.39 20.07 3.26
CA MET A 175 10.50 21.21 3.05
C MET A 175 9.12 20.68 2.66
N VAL A 176 8.15 20.85 3.56
CA VAL A 176 6.75 20.57 3.27
C VAL A 176 6.15 21.82 2.66
N LEU A 177 5.92 21.81 1.35
CA LEU A 177 5.13 22.84 0.68
C LEU A 177 3.66 22.49 0.90
N GLY A 178 3.05 23.14 1.88
CA GLY A 178 1.60 23.13 2.03
C GLY A 178 0.99 23.92 0.88
N GLU A 179 0.16 23.29 0.05
CA GLU A 179 -0.85 24.05 -0.69
C GLU A 179 -1.73 24.77 0.34
N GLU A 180 -2.12 25.99 -0.02
CA GLU A 180 -2.77 27.01 0.80
C GLU A 180 -3.85 26.48 1.75
N PRO A 181 -4.08 27.16 2.91
CA PRO A 181 -5.05 26.72 3.90
C PRO A 181 -6.43 26.62 3.25
N ARG A 182 -6.92 25.39 3.05
CA ARG A 182 -8.36 25.17 2.87
C ARG A 182 -9.03 25.67 4.15
N MET A 183 -9.67 26.83 4.05
CA MET A 183 -10.66 27.27 5.01
C MET A 183 -11.67 26.14 5.15
N ALA A 184 -11.69 25.53 6.33
CA ALA A 184 -12.73 24.58 6.70
C ALA A 184 -14.06 25.33 6.77
N TYR A 185 -14.93 25.10 5.79
CA TYR A 185 -16.37 25.37 5.85
C TYR A 185 -17.13 24.26 5.14
#